data_AF-A0AAE1LJQ5-F1
#
_entry.id   AF-A0AAE1LJQ5-F1
#
_cell.length_a   1.000
_cell.length_b   1.000
_cell.length_c   1.000
_cell.angle_alpha   90.00
_cell.angle_beta   90.00
_cell.angle_gamma   90.00
#
_symmetry.space_group_name_H-M   'P 1'
#
loop_
_entity.id
_entity.type
_entity.pdbx_description
1 polymer ?
#
loop_
_entity_poly.entity_id
_entity_poly.type
_entity_poly.pdbx_seq_one_letter_code
_entity_poly.pdbx_strand_id
1 'polypeptide(L)'
;MASEPKTLVMLLDQSEALKLIREQLGTSTSKSEQKTAVGVIPGAKKPPVKPLKPRPIWREHQLIGDSMMSRLASYLGHKVPCNRETHSKQLGLISHGQTTGRLIGTLHSAKSPPLASKVVVMIGTNDIAHDTPIGKAVSNMKRILAFLSKRCKEVVVLTLPPVPAVEASYENLQKFNTSIKENSVLDHKNIDTADIFGDSKETVNLDLFKRTFKGSNKQDMVHWNQDGIKLVLDALKKVI
;
A
#
# COMPACT_ATOMS: atom_id res chain seq x y z
N MET A 1 -3.85 38.32 -43.15
CA MET A 1 -3.53 36.92 -42.78
C MET A 1 -2.48 37.00 -41.68
N ALA A 2 -2.87 36.65 -40.45
CA ALA A 2 -2.05 36.84 -39.26
C ALA A 2 -0.98 35.74 -39.16
N SER A 3 0.27 36.14 -38.90
CA SER A 3 1.39 35.22 -38.70
C SER A 3 1.39 34.67 -37.28
N GLU A 4 1.42 33.35 -37.14
CA GLU A 4 1.53 32.66 -35.86
C GLU A 4 2.87 32.96 -35.16
N PRO A 5 2.90 33.07 -33.82
CA PRO A 5 4.15 33.26 -33.09
C PRO A 5 4.89 31.92 -32.95
N LYS A 6 6.13 31.87 -33.46
CA LYS A 6 7.09 30.79 -33.18
C LYS A 6 7.42 30.77 -31.69
N THR A 7 6.93 29.77 -30.97
CA THR A 7 7.37 29.49 -29.59
C THR A 7 8.74 28.82 -29.64
N LEU A 8 9.78 29.56 -29.25
CA LEU A 8 11.13 29.07 -29.06
C LEU A 8 11.18 28.28 -27.73
N VAL A 9 11.20 26.95 -27.78
CA VAL A 9 11.40 26.12 -26.59
C VAL A 9 12.91 26.01 -26.36
N MET A 10 13.45 26.84 -25.46
CA MET A 10 14.80 26.66 -24.93
C MET A 10 14.80 25.46 -23.98
N LEU A 11 15.40 24.34 -24.41
CA LEU A 11 15.81 23.25 -23.54
C LEU A 11 16.94 23.76 -22.64
N LEU A 12 16.61 24.18 -21.43
CA LEU A 12 17.60 24.37 -20.37
C LEU A 12 18.03 22.99 -19.88
N ASP A 13 19.34 22.74 -19.93
CA ASP A 13 19.99 21.59 -19.29
C ASP A 13 19.59 21.56 -17.80
N GLN A 14 19.20 20.37 -17.31
CA GLN A 14 18.73 20.16 -15.94
C GLN A 14 19.76 20.63 -14.90
N SER A 15 21.04 20.71 -15.27
CA SER A 15 22.12 21.22 -14.43
C SER A 15 22.00 22.73 -14.15
N GLU A 16 21.61 23.53 -15.14
CA GLU A 16 21.46 24.99 -15.04
C GLU A 16 20.20 25.36 -14.23
N ALA A 17 19.11 24.61 -14.42
CA ALA A 17 17.87 24.82 -13.66
C ALA A 17 18.06 24.59 -12.14
N LEU A 18 18.88 23.61 -11.75
CA LEU A 18 19.21 23.34 -10.35
C LEU A 18 20.13 24.41 -9.74
N LYS A 19 20.94 25.08 -10.55
CA LYS A 19 21.86 26.14 -10.09
C LYS A 19 21.09 27.42 -9.76
N LEU A 20 20.14 27.81 -10.61
CA LEU A 20 19.23 28.94 -10.40
C LEU A 20 18.35 28.77 -9.15
N ILE A 21 17.90 27.55 -8.86
CA ILE A 21 17.12 27.26 -7.65
C ILE A 21 17.99 27.41 -6.38
N ARG A 22 19.28 27.06 -6.44
CA ARG A 22 20.20 27.22 -5.29
C ARG A 22 20.57 28.68 -5.03
N GLU A 23 20.69 29.50 -6.07
CA GLU A 23 20.94 30.93 -5.92
C GLU A 23 19.72 31.69 -5.38
N GLN A 24 18.50 31.30 -5.76
CA GLN A 24 17.27 31.93 -5.25
C GLN A 24 16.94 31.53 -3.80
N LEU A 25 17.44 30.41 -3.30
CA LEU A 25 17.16 29.92 -1.95
C LEU A 25 18.18 30.33 -0.89
N GLY A 26 19.15 31.19 -1.22
CA GLY A 26 19.94 31.93 -0.23
C GLY A 26 20.65 31.07 0.83
N THR A 27 21.09 29.86 0.49
CA THR A 27 21.85 29.03 1.44
C THR A 27 23.33 29.37 1.37
N SER A 28 23.76 30.33 2.19
CA SER A 28 25.17 30.52 2.54
C SER A 28 25.62 29.36 3.44
N THR A 29 26.57 28.55 2.96
CA THR A 29 27.28 27.60 3.82
C THR A 29 28.48 28.31 4.45
N SER A 30 28.31 28.87 5.65
CA SER A 30 29.43 29.16 6.54
C SER A 30 29.55 28.04 7.58
N LYS A 31 30.72 27.40 7.59
CA LYS A 31 31.13 26.44 8.62
C LYS A 31 31.43 27.22 9.90
N SER A 32 30.71 26.93 10.98
CA SER A 32 31.20 27.18 12.34
C SER A 32 31.09 25.88 13.14
N GLU A 33 32.25 25.27 13.40
CA GLU A 33 32.37 24.18 14.37
C GLU A 33 32.22 24.77 15.77
N GLN A 34 31.01 24.66 16.35
CA GLN A 34 30.84 24.77 17.79
C GLN A 34 30.90 23.37 18.40
N LYS A 35 32.05 23.05 19.00
CA LYS A 35 32.20 21.92 19.92
C LYS A 35 31.32 22.16 21.15
N THR A 36 30.11 21.61 21.15
CA THR A 36 29.31 21.50 22.38
C THR A 36 29.81 20.27 23.14
N ALA A 37 30.48 20.52 24.26
CA ALA A 37 30.80 19.48 25.23
C ALA A 37 29.48 18.94 25.80
N VAL A 38 29.09 17.74 25.38
CA VAL A 38 27.95 17.01 25.96
C VAL A 38 28.42 16.42 27.29
N GLY A 39 28.13 17.13 28.37
CA GLY A 39 28.23 16.59 29.72
C GLY A 39 27.31 15.38 29.85
N VAL A 40 27.88 14.20 30.04
CA VAL A 40 27.14 12.98 30.39
C VAL A 40 26.63 13.18 31.81
N ILE A 41 25.33 13.47 31.96
CA ILE A 41 24.66 13.44 33.27
C ILE A 41 24.47 11.96 33.64
N PRO A 42 25.18 11.42 34.65
CA PRO A 42 24.96 10.06 35.10
C PRO A 42 23.58 10.02 35.79
N GLY A 43 22.64 9.24 35.25
CA GLY A 43 21.36 9.01 35.91
C GLY A 43 20.10 9.42 35.15
N ALA A 44 20.21 9.96 33.93
CA ALA A 44 19.04 10.13 33.08
C ALA A 44 18.51 8.74 32.65
N LYS A 45 17.46 8.25 33.32
CA LYS A 45 16.72 7.05 32.88
C LYS A 45 16.32 7.27 31.43
N LYS A 46 16.84 6.42 30.51
CA LYS A 46 16.40 6.41 29.11
C LYS A 46 14.87 6.40 29.12
N PRO A 47 14.19 7.31 28.39
CA PRO A 47 12.74 7.28 28.32
C PRO A 47 12.33 5.88 27.88
N PRO A 48 11.27 5.29 28.48
CA PRO A 48 10.85 3.95 28.14
C PRO A 48 10.62 3.89 26.63
N VAL A 49 11.41 3.05 25.95
CA VAL A 49 11.26 2.81 24.52
C VAL A 49 9.87 2.22 24.36
N LYS A 50 8.92 3.03 23.86
CA LYS A 50 7.58 2.53 23.56
C LYS A 50 7.75 1.33 22.63
N PRO A 51 7.15 0.16 22.94
CA PRO A 51 7.27 -1.00 22.08
C PRO A 51 6.80 -0.61 20.68
N LEU A 52 7.64 -0.90 19.68
CA LEU A 52 7.30 -0.70 18.28
C LEU A 52 5.99 -1.43 18.00
N LYS A 53 5.02 -0.72 17.40
CA LYS A 53 3.75 -1.35 17.02
C LYS A 53 4.06 -2.58 16.15
N PRO A 54 3.41 -3.74 16.41
CA PRO A 54 3.68 -4.96 15.67
C PRO A 54 3.40 -4.76 14.16
N ARG A 55 4.29 -5.31 13.34
CA ARG A 55 4.20 -5.25 11.87
C ARG A 55 4.08 -6.68 11.33
N PRO A 56 3.07 -6.98 10.51
CA PRO A 56 2.98 -8.29 9.89
C PRO A 56 4.05 -8.39 8.80
N ILE A 57 5.01 -9.29 8.97
CA ILE A 57 6.15 -9.50 8.07
C ILE A 57 6.11 -10.93 7.51
N TRP A 58 6.39 -11.07 6.22
CA TRP A 58 6.63 -12.33 5.54
C TRP A 58 7.85 -12.21 4.63
N ARG A 59 8.89 -13.05 4.82
CA ARG A 59 10.16 -12.98 4.06
C ARG A 59 10.68 -11.53 3.92
N GLU A 60 10.79 -10.83 5.04
CA GLU A 60 11.19 -9.40 5.13
C GLU A 60 10.19 -8.37 4.58
N HIS A 61 9.11 -8.79 3.93
CA HIS A 61 8.10 -7.90 3.38
C HIS A 61 7.01 -7.59 4.40
N GLN A 62 6.78 -6.31 4.67
CA GLN A 62 5.62 -5.89 5.44
C GLN A 62 4.35 -6.00 4.61
N LEU A 63 3.36 -6.68 5.18
CA LEU A 63 2.03 -6.80 4.62
C LEU A 63 1.22 -5.52 4.92
N ILE A 64 0.62 -4.95 3.88
CA ILE A 64 -0.18 -3.72 3.94
C ILE A 64 -1.50 -3.96 3.22
N GLY A 65 -2.62 -3.55 3.82
CA GLY A 65 -3.91 -3.68 3.14
C GLY A 65 -5.13 -3.71 4.05
N ASP A 66 -6.15 -4.43 3.60
CA ASP A 66 -7.42 -4.59 4.28
C ASP A 66 -7.58 -5.95 4.97
N SER A 67 -8.84 -6.39 5.16
CA SER A 67 -9.15 -7.65 5.82
C SER A 67 -8.69 -8.89 5.04
N MET A 68 -8.49 -8.83 3.72
CA MET A 68 -7.89 -9.95 2.98
C MET A 68 -6.40 -10.11 3.34
N MET A 69 -5.66 -9.01 3.41
CA MET A 69 -4.26 -9.03 3.90
C MET A 69 -4.19 -9.43 5.38
N SER A 70 -5.19 -9.09 6.18
CA SER A 70 -5.32 -9.58 7.55
C SER A 70 -5.43 -11.10 7.63
N ARG A 71 -6.13 -11.74 6.68
CA ARG A 71 -6.24 -13.21 6.62
C ARG A 71 -4.92 -13.85 6.23
N LEU A 72 -4.22 -13.29 5.23
CA LEU A 72 -2.88 -13.72 4.88
C LEU A 72 -1.93 -13.63 6.08
N ALA A 73 -1.92 -12.50 6.78
CA ALA A 73 -1.12 -12.33 8.00
C ALA A 73 -1.47 -13.37 9.08
N SER A 74 -2.77 -13.62 9.29
CA SER A 74 -3.23 -14.62 10.28
C SER A 74 -2.81 -16.04 9.91
N TYR A 75 -2.88 -16.39 8.62
CA TYR A 75 -2.40 -17.69 8.12
C TYR A 75 -0.90 -17.88 8.37
N LEU A 76 -0.12 -16.79 8.28
CA LEU A 76 1.30 -16.75 8.56
C LEU A 76 1.64 -16.68 10.06
N GLY A 77 0.66 -16.85 10.95
CA GLY A 77 0.86 -16.87 12.40
C GLY A 77 0.81 -15.52 13.10
N HIS A 78 0.52 -14.42 12.38
CA HIS A 78 0.38 -13.10 13.00
C HIS A 78 -0.98 -12.94 13.68
N LYS A 79 -0.99 -12.52 14.96
CA LYS A 79 -2.23 -12.20 15.66
C LYS A 79 -2.65 -10.77 15.33
N VAL A 80 -3.83 -10.61 14.71
CA VAL A 80 -4.41 -9.30 14.43
C VAL A 80 -5.30 -8.91 15.62
N PRO A 81 -4.88 -7.93 16.45
CA PRO A 81 -5.64 -7.55 17.62
C PRO A 81 -6.96 -6.90 17.21
N CYS A 82 -7.98 -7.17 18.01
CA CYS A 82 -9.27 -6.48 17.95
C CYS A 82 -9.31 -5.49 19.11
N ASN A 83 -9.43 -4.20 18.82
CA ASN A 83 -9.78 -3.22 19.83
C ASN A 83 -11.23 -3.48 20.25
N ARG A 84 -11.45 -3.77 21.53
CA ARG A 84 -12.79 -4.10 22.06
C ARG A 84 -13.71 -2.89 22.13
N GLU A 85 -13.17 -1.68 22.28
CA GLU A 85 -13.96 -0.44 22.41
C GLU A 85 -14.46 0.03 21.05
N THR A 86 -13.61 -0.02 20.03
CA THR A 86 -13.93 0.46 18.68
C THR A 86 -14.36 -0.67 17.74
N HIS A 87 -14.31 -1.93 18.22
CA HIS A 87 -14.42 -3.15 17.40
C HIS A 87 -13.51 -3.18 16.17
N SER A 88 -12.46 -2.33 16.14
CA SER A 88 -11.55 -2.23 15.00
C SER A 88 -10.47 -3.29 15.07
N LYS A 89 -10.19 -3.92 13.92
CA LYS A 89 -9.13 -4.92 13.78
C LYS A 89 -7.99 -4.33 12.97
N GLN A 90 -6.85 -4.12 13.61
CA GLN A 90 -5.70 -3.47 13.00
C GLN A 90 -4.40 -4.12 13.44
N LEU A 91 -3.49 -4.36 12.49
CA LEU A 91 -2.13 -4.82 12.73
C LEU A 91 -1.17 -4.02 11.85
N GLY A 92 -0.50 -3.03 12.45
CA GLY A 92 0.33 -2.08 11.69
C GLY A 92 -0.51 -1.32 10.65
N LEU A 93 -0.14 -1.47 9.37
CA LEU A 93 -0.81 -0.86 8.22
C LEU A 93 -1.91 -1.77 7.61
N ILE A 94 -2.19 -2.92 8.22
CA ILE A 94 -3.37 -3.73 7.90
C ILE A 94 -4.54 -3.26 8.77
N SER A 95 -5.67 -2.91 8.18
CA SER A 95 -6.88 -2.54 8.91
C SER A 95 -8.15 -3.04 8.22
N HIS A 96 -9.09 -3.59 8.98
CA HIS A 96 -10.37 -4.07 8.42
C HIS A 96 -11.22 -2.89 7.92
N GLY A 97 -11.87 -3.05 6.77
CA GLY A 97 -12.63 -1.95 6.13
C GLY A 97 -11.76 -0.78 5.65
N GLN A 98 -10.45 -1.00 5.50
CA GLN A 98 -9.55 0.01 4.97
C GLN A 98 -9.79 0.21 3.47
N THR A 99 -9.85 1.48 3.07
CA THR A 99 -9.91 1.91 1.67
C THR A 99 -8.58 2.51 1.25
N THR A 100 -8.37 2.71 -0.05
CA THR A 100 -7.20 3.43 -0.59
C THR A 100 -7.07 4.82 0.05
N GLY A 101 -8.18 5.56 0.16
CA GLY A 101 -8.21 6.89 0.77
C GLY A 101 -7.79 6.91 2.23
N ARG A 102 -8.23 5.91 3.02
CA ARG A 102 -7.84 5.79 4.44
C ARG A 102 -6.38 5.39 4.59
N LEU A 103 -5.89 4.47 3.74
CA LEU A 103 -4.49 4.05 3.79
C LEU A 103 -3.54 5.20 3.44
N ILE A 104 -3.81 5.97 2.37
CA ILE A 104 -2.94 7.10 2.01
C ILE A 104 -2.93 8.19 3.09
N GLY A 105 -4.06 8.43 3.77
CA GLY A 105 -4.11 9.32 4.93
C GLY A 105 -3.27 8.79 6.10
N THR A 106 -3.33 7.48 6.35
CA THR A 106 -2.54 6.81 7.40
C THR A 106 -1.05 6.87 7.11
N LEU A 107 -0.62 6.66 5.86
CA LEU A 107 0.79 6.74 5.43
C LEU A 107 1.39 8.14 5.63
N HIS A 108 0.59 9.20 5.42
CA HIS A 108 1.04 10.58 5.64
C HIS A 108 0.91 11.07 7.09
N SER A 109 0.25 10.31 7.97
CA SER A 109 0.05 10.70 9.36
C SER A 109 1.36 10.70 10.14
N ALA A 110 1.58 11.69 11.01
CA ALA A 110 2.68 11.68 11.97
C ALA A 110 2.63 10.48 12.94
N LYS A 111 1.46 9.85 13.09
CA LYS A 111 1.24 8.65 13.93
C LYS A 111 1.27 7.34 13.12
N SER A 112 1.69 7.40 11.85
CA SER A 112 1.73 6.23 10.98
C SER A 112 2.58 5.12 11.61
N PRO A 113 2.12 3.86 11.57
CA PRO A 113 2.97 2.73 11.91
C PRO A 113 4.26 2.75 11.06
N PRO A 114 5.40 2.31 11.62
CA PRO A 114 6.66 2.31 10.88
C PRO A 114 6.55 1.45 9.62
N LEU A 115 7.15 1.94 8.53
CA LEU A 115 7.21 1.25 7.25
C LEU A 115 8.48 0.39 7.19
N ALA A 116 8.39 -0.83 6.66
CA ALA A 116 9.54 -1.66 6.34
C ALA A 116 10.18 -1.25 5.00
N SER A 117 11.41 -1.71 4.76
CA SER A 117 12.11 -1.46 3.49
C SER A 117 11.54 -2.25 2.32
N LYS A 118 10.83 -3.35 2.56
CA LYS A 118 10.17 -4.15 1.53
C LYS A 118 8.70 -4.34 1.91
N VAL A 119 7.79 -4.25 0.95
CA VAL A 119 6.34 -4.31 1.23
C VAL A 119 5.59 -5.15 0.22
N VAL A 120 4.54 -5.83 0.68
CA VAL A 120 3.48 -6.42 -0.14
C VAL A 120 2.20 -5.66 0.16
N VAL A 121 1.58 -5.07 -0.86
CA VAL A 121 0.36 -4.27 -0.71
C VAL A 121 -0.79 -4.82 -1.54
N MET A 122 -1.96 -4.92 -0.91
CA MET A 122 -3.24 -5.13 -1.59
C MET A 122 -4.30 -4.30 -0.91
N ILE A 123 -4.94 -3.41 -1.66
CA ILE A 123 -5.95 -2.50 -1.13
C ILE A 123 -6.86 -2.02 -2.26
N GLY A 124 -8.13 -1.79 -1.95
CA GLY A 124 -9.11 -1.27 -2.91
C GLY A 124 -10.41 -2.06 -2.97
N THR A 125 -10.47 -3.25 -2.39
CA THR A 125 -11.70 -4.05 -2.37
C THR A 125 -12.85 -3.34 -1.67
N ASN A 126 -12.58 -2.65 -0.55
CA ASN A 126 -13.61 -1.84 0.11
C ASN A 126 -13.96 -0.56 -0.65
N ASP A 127 -13.05 -0.02 -1.48
CA ASP A 127 -13.37 1.12 -2.35
C ASP A 127 -14.40 0.67 -3.40
N ILE A 128 -14.16 -0.50 -4.01
CA ILE A 128 -15.05 -1.11 -4.99
C ILE A 128 -16.38 -1.53 -4.34
N ALA A 129 -16.35 -2.16 -3.16
CA ALA A 129 -17.56 -2.63 -2.46
C ALA A 129 -18.44 -1.52 -1.86
N HIS A 130 -17.96 -0.29 -1.83
CA HIS A 130 -18.69 0.86 -1.31
C HIS A 130 -18.86 1.96 -2.37
N ASP A 131 -18.83 1.59 -3.65
CA ASP A 131 -19.06 2.48 -4.80
C ASP A 131 -18.23 3.77 -4.76
N THR A 132 -16.99 3.66 -4.26
CA THR A 132 -16.06 4.78 -4.38
C THR A 132 -15.81 5.02 -5.87
N PRO A 133 -15.93 6.27 -6.36
CA PRO A 133 -15.70 6.56 -7.78
C PRO A 133 -14.36 5.99 -8.24
N ILE A 134 -14.37 5.17 -9.29
CA ILE A 134 -13.20 4.38 -9.71
C ILE A 134 -11.96 5.24 -9.95
N GLY A 135 -12.13 6.42 -10.56
CA GLY A 135 -11.04 7.37 -10.77
C GLY A 135 -10.41 7.88 -9.46
N LYS A 136 -11.20 8.02 -8.40
CA LYS A 136 -10.71 8.37 -7.06
C LYS A 136 -9.93 7.23 -6.42
N ALA A 137 -10.44 6.00 -6.51
CA ALA A 137 -9.75 4.81 -6.01
C ALA A 137 -8.39 4.61 -6.72
N VAL A 138 -8.37 4.70 -8.05
CA VAL A 138 -7.15 4.62 -8.87
C VAL A 138 -6.18 5.75 -8.52
N SER A 139 -6.65 7.00 -8.42
CA SER A 139 -5.80 8.14 -8.04
C SER A 139 -5.15 7.95 -6.66
N ASN A 140 -5.92 7.49 -5.68
CA ASN A 140 -5.39 7.17 -4.35
C ASN A 140 -4.38 6.03 -4.40
N MET A 141 -4.65 4.97 -5.16
CA MET A 141 -3.71 3.86 -5.31
C MET A 141 -2.39 4.30 -5.94
N LYS A 142 -2.43 5.14 -6.99
CA LYS A 142 -1.22 5.73 -7.59
C LYS A 142 -0.42 6.55 -6.57
N ARG A 143 -1.09 7.31 -5.71
CA ARG A 143 -0.45 8.06 -4.61
C ARG A 143 0.16 7.15 -3.55
N ILE A 144 -0.48 6.03 -3.22
CA ILE A 144 0.07 5.00 -2.32
C ILE A 144 1.34 4.42 -2.91
N LEU A 145 1.30 3.97 -4.17
CA LEU A 145 2.47 3.41 -4.83
C LEU A 145 3.61 4.42 -4.91
N ALA A 146 3.33 5.66 -5.31
CA ALA A 146 4.35 6.71 -5.33
C ALA A 146 4.94 7.00 -3.94
N PHE A 147 4.14 6.90 -2.87
CA PHE A 147 4.63 7.04 -1.49
C PHE A 147 5.56 5.88 -1.11
N LEU A 148 5.17 4.65 -1.46
CA LEU A 148 5.90 3.43 -1.12
C LEU A 148 7.19 3.31 -1.93
N SER A 149 7.17 3.50 -3.25
CA SER A 149 8.37 3.39 -4.10
C SER A 149 9.45 4.41 -3.73
N LYS A 150 9.09 5.55 -3.14
CA LYS A 150 10.07 6.54 -2.63
C LYS A 150 10.73 6.14 -1.31
N ARG A 151 10.19 5.18 -0.57
CA ARG A 151 10.59 4.86 0.81
C ARG A 151 10.95 3.39 1.03
N CYS A 152 10.47 2.52 0.15
CA CYS A 152 10.74 1.10 0.14
C CYS A 152 11.74 0.79 -0.97
N LYS A 153 12.65 -0.15 -0.70
CA LYS A 153 13.54 -0.76 -1.69
C LYS A 153 12.79 -1.68 -2.64
N GLU A 154 11.68 -2.26 -2.18
CA GLU A 154 10.88 -3.19 -2.97
C GLU A 154 9.40 -3.04 -2.63
N VAL A 155 8.57 -2.98 -3.68
CA VAL A 155 7.11 -2.92 -3.58
C VAL A 155 6.54 -4.03 -4.46
N VAL A 156 5.83 -4.97 -3.83
CA VAL A 156 5.04 -5.99 -4.53
C VAL A 156 3.58 -5.63 -4.37
N VAL A 157 2.86 -5.54 -5.48
CA VAL A 157 1.44 -5.19 -5.52
C VAL A 157 0.66 -6.42 -5.92
N LEU A 158 -0.34 -6.77 -5.11
CA LEU A 158 -1.34 -7.74 -5.52
C LEU A 158 -2.48 -6.95 -6.20
N THR A 159 -2.88 -7.37 -7.40
CA THR A 159 -4.13 -6.86 -7.99
C THR A 159 -5.32 -7.32 -7.14
N LEU A 160 -6.50 -6.74 -7.36
CA LEU A 160 -7.70 -7.16 -6.67
C LEU A 160 -8.29 -8.39 -7.38
N PRO A 161 -8.63 -9.47 -6.64
CA PRO A 161 -9.34 -10.59 -7.24
C PRO A 161 -10.81 -10.19 -7.48
N PRO A 162 -11.53 -10.85 -8.39
CA PRO A 162 -12.98 -10.74 -8.42
C PRO A 162 -13.54 -11.35 -7.13
N VAL A 163 -14.41 -10.61 -6.44
CA VAL A 163 -14.91 -10.98 -5.12
C VAL A 163 -16.40 -11.33 -5.22
N PRO A 164 -16.82 -12.57 -4.94
CA PRO A 164 -18.19 -13.03 -5.19
C PRO A 164 -19.29 -12.22 -4.48
N ALA A 165 -19.04 -11.78 -3.24
CA ALA A 165 -20.01 -11.00 -2.47
C ALA A 165 -19.94 -9.49 -2.71
N VAL A 166 -19.09 -9.03 -3.64
CA VAL A 166 -19.00 -7.62 -4.01
C VAL A 166 -19.71 -7.45 -5.35
N GLU A 167 -20.89 -6.84 -5.32
CA GLU A 167 -21.67 -6.48 -6.51
C GLU A 167 -21.06 -5.27 -7.24
N ALA A 168 -19.81 -5.40 -7.65
CA ALA A 168 -19.16 -4.42 -8.47
C ALA A 168 -19.16 -4.84 -9.93
N SER A 169 -19.27 -3.84 -10.82
CA SER A 169 -19.00 -4.06 -12.23
C SER A 169 -17.59 -4.62 -12.39
N TYR A 170 -17.48 -5.79 -13.03
CA TYR A 170 -16.20 -6.39 -13.40
C TYR A 170 -15.33 -5.40 -14.20
N GLU A 171 -15.96 -4.50 -14.96
CA GLU A 171 -15.30 -3.39 -15.66
C GLU A 171 -14.55 -2.46 -14.70
N ASN A 172 -15.11 -2.13 -13.53
CA ASN A 172 -14.43 -1.28 -12.54
C ASN A 172 -13.24 -2.00 -11.91
N LEU A 173 -13.38 -3.30 -11.65
CA LEU A 173 -12.27 -4.14 -11.18
C LEU A 173 -11.14 -4.17 -12.20
N GLN A 174 -11.45 -4.43 -13.48
CA GLN A 174 -10.48 -4.43 -14.57
C GLN A 174 -9.81 -3.06 -14.71
N LYS A 175 -10.58 -1.96 -14.74
CA LYS A 175 -10.04 -0.59 -14.79
C LYS A 175 -9.08 -0.32 -13.64
N PHE A 176 -9.42 -0.76 -12.42
CA PHE A 176 -8.54 -0.63 -11.25
C PHE A 176 -7.23 -1.40 -11.44
N ASN A 177 -7.34 -2.70 -11.76
CA ASN A 177 -6.19 -3.59 -11.88
C ASN A 177 -5.27 -3.21 -13.03
N THR A 178 -5.83 -2.89 -14.21
CA THR A 178 -5.07 -2.42 -15.37
C THR A 178 -4.33 -1.13 -15.04
N SER A 179 -4.98 -0.17 -14.37
CA SER A 179 -4.33 1.08 -13.94
C SER A 179 -3.16 0.88 -12.99
N ILE A 180 -3.13 -0.22 -12.23
CA ILE A 180 -2.01 -0.57 -11.34
C ILE A 180 -0.89 -1.25 -12.12
N LYS A 181 -1.24 -2.19 -13.00
CA LYS A 181 -0.28 -2.96 -13.83
C LYS A 181 0.46 -2.07 -14.82
N GLU A 182 -0.24 -1.14 -15.46
CA GLU A 182 0.30 -0.26 -16.50
C GLU A 182 0.98 1.00 -15.97
N ASN A 183 1.09 1.16 -14.65
CA ASN A 183 1.71 2.33 -14.06
C ASN A 183 3.25 2.26 -14.17
N SER A 184 3.75 2.44 -15.40
CA SER A 184 5.15 2.36 -15.80
C SER A 184 6.07 3.39 -15.15
N VAL A 185 5.50 4.41 -14.50
CA VAL A 185 6.24 5.46 -13.81
C VAL A 185 6.84 4.96 -12.49
N LEU A 186 6.33 3.85 -11.95
CA LEU A 186 6.75 3.32 -10.66
C LEU A 186 7.32 1.91 -10.83
N ASP A 187 8.49 1.69 -10.23
CA ASP A 187 9.11 0.37 -10.16
C ASP A 187 8.43 -0.43 -9.03
N HIS A 188 7.49 -1.29 -9.40
CA HIS A 188 6.86 -2.27 -8.52
C HIS A 188 6.60 -3.58 -9.25
N LYS A 189 6.71 -4.69 -8.52
CA LYS A 189 6.37 -6.01 -9.03
C LYS A 189 4.87 -6.22 -8.88
N ASN A 190 4.21 -6.80 -9.88
CA ASN A 190 2.78 -7.11 -9.82
C ASN A 190 2.58 -8.62 -9.71
N ILE A 191 1.61 -9.02 -8.89
CA ILE A 191 1.05 -10.37 -8.88
C ILE A 191 -0.41 -10.22 -9.21
N ASP A 192 -0.81 -10.82 -10.33
CA ASP A 192 -2.21 -10.77 -10.74
C ASP A 192 -3.02 -11.80 -9.96
N THR A 193 -3.70 -11.36 -8.90
CA THR A 193 -4.61 -12.24 -8.16
C THR A 193 -5.94 -12.41 -8.89
N ALA A 194 -6.30 -11.53 -9.83
CA ALA A 194 -7.48 -11.76 -10.66
C ALA A 194 -7.35 -13.07 -11.46
N ASP A 195 -6.15 -13.35 -11.99
CA ASP A 195 -5.85 -14.60 -12.71
C ASP A 195 -5.79 -15.84 -11.79
N ILE A 196 -5.58 -15.65 -10.48
CA ILE A 196 -5.58 -16.74 -9.50
C ILE A 196 -7.01 -17.11 -9.11
N PHE A 197 -7.87 -16.10 -8.92
CA PHE A 197 -9.21 -16.27 -8.36
C PHE A 197 -10.32 -16.30 -9.40
N GLY A 198 -10.05 -15.88 -10.63
CA GLY A 198 -10.98 -15.92 -11.74
C GLY A 198 -10.48 -16.75 -12.92
N ASP A 199 -11.30 -16.84 -13.95
CA ASP A 199 -10.94 -17.42 -15.24
C ASP A 199 -11.04 -16.39 -16.38
N SER A 200 -10.65 -16.81 -17.59
CA SER A 200 -10.71 -16.00 -18.79
C SER A 200 -12.14 -15.64 -19.26
N LYS A 201 -13.17 -16.17 -18.58
CA LYS A 201 -14.59 -15.92 -18.86
C LYS A 201 -15.23 -15.02 -17.82
N GLU A 202 -14.43 -14.30 -17.05
CA GLU A 202 -14.90 -13.39 -16.00
C GLU A 202 -15.65 -14.12 -14.87
N THR A 203 -15.47 -15.44 -14.73
CA THR A 203 -16.06 -16.21 -13.64
C THR A 203 -15.12 -16.22 -12.44
N VAL A 204 -15.67 -16.46 -11.25
CA VAL A 204 -14.92 -16.50 -9.99
C VAL A 204 -14.87 -17.93 -9.47
N ASN A 205 -13.67 -18.39 -9.12
CA ASN A 205 -13.50 -19.67 -8.45
C ASN A 205 -13.93 -19.56 -6.98
N LEU A 206 -15.19 -19.90 -6.72
CA LEU A 206 -15.81 -19.82 -5.40
C LEU A 206 -15.12 -20.71 -4.35
N ASP A 207 -14.44 -21.78 -4.77
CA ASP A 207 -13.76 -22.71 -3.88
C ASP A 207 -12.46 -22.15 -3.30
N LEU A 208 -12.04 -20.95 -3.70
CA LEU A 208 -10.92 -20.23 -3.09
C LEU A 208 -11.36 -19.20 -2.04
N PHE A 209 -12.68 -19.05 -1.84
CA PHE A 209 -13.26 -18.14 -0.87
C PHE A 209 -13.87 -18.89 0.32
N LYS A 210 -13.98 -18.17 1.43
CA LYS A 210 -14.65 -18.69 2.61
C LYS A 210 -16.16 -18.60 2.43
N ARG A 211 -16.86 -19.73 2.54
CA ARG A 211 -18.31 -19.77 2.38
C ARG A 211 -19.05 -19.03 3.49
N THR A 212 -18.61 -19.17 4.74
CA THR A 212 -19.28 -18.59 5.91
C THR A 212 -18.30 -17.93 6.89
N PHE A 213 -18.79 -16.99 7.69
CA PHE A 213 -18.03 -16.46 8.82
C PHE A 213 -17.83 -17.54 9.90
N LYS A 214 -16.76 -17.42 10.70
CA LYS A 214 -16.43 -18.46 11.70
C LYS A 214 -17.50 -18.42 12.80
N GLY A 215 -18.19 -19.54 13.02
CA GLY A 215 -19.23 -19.62 14.04
C GLY A 215 -20.53 -18.92 13.68
N SER A 216 -20.79 -18.64 12.39
CA SER A 216 -22.11 -18.17 11.94
C SER A 216 -22.48 -18.74 10.58
N ASN A 217 -23.78 -18.69 10.26
CA ASN A 217 -24.32 -19.09 8.96
C ASN A 217 -24.30 -17.94 7.94
N LYS A 218 -23.78 -16.76 8.31
CA LYS A 218 -23.69 -15.62 7.40
C LYS A 218 -22.63 -15.91 6.34
N GLN A 219 -23.00 -15.73 5.07
CA GLN A 219 -22.07 -15.86 3.95
C GLN A 219 -20.94 -14.84 4.08
N ASP A 220 -19.69 -15.30 3.93
CA ASP A 220 -18.50 -14.44 3.91
C ASP A 220 -18.23 -14.05 2.45
N MET A 221 -17.83 -15.01 1.62
CA MET A 221 -17.65 -14.87 0.15
C MET A 221 -16.83 -13.64 -0.27
N VAL A 222 -16.08 -13.05 0.66
CA VAL A 222 -15.14 -11.96 0.47
C VAL A 222 -13.73 -12.43 0.77
N HIS A 223 -13.55 -13.09 1.91
CA HIS A 223 -12.23 -13.50 2.37
C HIS A 223 -11.78 -14.81 1.74
N TRP A 224 -10.51 -14.87 1.37
CA TRP A 224 -9.86 -16.11 0.93
C TRP A 224 -9.92 -17.20 2.01
N ASN A 225 -10.09 -18.44 1.56
CA ASN A 225 -9.90 -19.61 2.41
C ASN A 225 -8.41 -20.04 2.43
N GLN A 226 -8.11 -21.19 3.02
CA GLN A 226 -6.73 -21.66 3.11
C GLN A 226 -6.11 -21.95 1.73
N ASP A 227 -6.87 -22.45 0.78
CA ASP A 227 -6.36 -22.82 -0.55
C ASP A 227 -6.12 -21.58 -1.41
N GLY A 228 -7.04 -20.60 -1.38
CA GLY A 228 -6.80 -19.29 -1.98
C GLY A 228 -5.56 -18.60 -1.42
N ILE A 229 -5.34 -18.66 -0.10
CA ILE A 229 -4.13 -18.12 0.53
C ILE A 229 -2.87 -18.86 0.06
N LYS A 230 -2.89 -20.19 -0.05
CA LYS A 230 -1.74 -20.97 -0.54
C LYS A 230 -1.36 -20.56 -1.96
N LEU A 231 -2.33 -20.41 -2.86
CA LEU A 231 -2.08 -19.99 -4.24
C LEU A 231 -1.45 -18.58 -4.32
N VAL A 232 -1.96 -17.63 -3.52
CA VAL A 232 -1.36 -16.29 -3.40
C VAL A 232 0.06 -16.35 -2.87
N LEU A 233 0.32 -17.17 -1.84
CA LEU A 233 1.67 -17.36 -1.30
C LEU A 233 2.60 -18.00 -2.32
N ASP A 234 2.14 -18.96 -3.11
CA ASP A 234 2.95 -19.60 -4.14
C ASP A 234 3.29 -18.65 -5.29
N ALA A 235 2.36 -17.76 -5.67
CA ALA A 235 2.65 -16.67 -6.59
C ALA A 235 3.68 -15.69 -5.99
N LEU A 236 3.52 -15.30 -4.73
CA LEU A 236 4.45 -14.42 -4.02
C LEU A 236 5.87 -15.00 -3.95
N LYS A 237 6.02 -16.31 -3.69
CA LYS A 237 7.33 -16.99 -3.61
C LYS A 237 8.11 -16.97 -4.93
N LYS A 238 7.43 -16.80 -6.07
CA LYS A 238 8.08 -16.72 -7.40
C LYS A 238 8.64 -15.32 -7.67
N VAL A 239 8.17 -14.32 -6.93
CA VAL A 239 8.46 -12.89 -7.13
C VAL A 239 9.40 -12.34 -6.04
N ILE A 240 9.32 -12.91 -4.83
CA ILE A 240 10.12 -12.61 -3.62
C ILE A 240 11.07 -13.75 -3.28
#